data_AF-A0A166AHT0-F1
#
_entry.id   AF-A0A166AHT0-F1
#
_cell.length_a   1.000
_cell.length_b   1.000
_cell.length_c   1.000
_cell.angle_alpha   90.00
_cell.angle_beta   90.00
_cell.angle_gamma   90.00
#
_symmetry.space_group_name_H-M   'P 1'
#
loop_
_entity.id
_entity.type
_entity.pdbx_description
1 polymer ?
#
loop_
_entity_poly.entity_id
_entity_poly.type
_entity_poly.pdbx_seq_one_letter_code
_entity_poly.pdbx_strand_id
1 'polypeptide(L)'
;MLPGIAPEWRSLYIEMESHFELVIPCRGRDLGPLSVTMSLPILNATQEAQVLEVLFKSTASSVAPLLLLESFTTGVFCACVPLASHIVWIKSVISIPRAPSIAMLWVVLVVMITHWALSLQHFESTLAGRSLGISLSDDDLWGAINNFTIGDTGDLIGYSHVLYGEAWQYLLPLITETVLLGFASSLFVLTAYKSFWRLRSQRRSCLNAAIPALASLMYTLSLAHWAVTLRCFMSLASAGATVTAESFSVDTYALDLTLLILLSCNAVLSDSIVLWRMYVVWERARPLLVLGVALLSATLGLNIANVVANALYQLNAFINDGVSGNKDDTEILPTYGVSHVGLAAAFLSLASNLCATTLVGIRVWLYRKQFSKDLRFGNHRTLVERFLEILVDSGVVYTAIWLLYCISFFRPITSYNIFSPGPTSTYPTVTAAAYLDAAMAQLTSIYPLIVFTLVALDKVHHSRGSQTLHNDTWPKERGTGVTVTLEIDVERSTAPNGGQTASYPMVVFPGTDDRPPTMDDMKHFVSRKP
;
A
#
# COMPACT_ATOMS: atom_id res chain seq x y z
N MET A 1 17.05 -20.59 -27.66
CA MET A 1 16.22 -20.72 -28.88
C MET A 1 14.76 -20.69 -28.49
N LEU A 2 14.17 -19.50 -28.58
CA LEU A 2 12.72 -19.24 -28.61
C LEU A 2 12.61 -17.79 -29.13
N PRO A 3 12.48 -17.60 -30.45
CA PRO A 3 12.19 -16.31 -31.04
C PRO A 3 10.67 -16.15 -31.25
N GLY A 4 10.20 -14.92 -31.23
CA GLY A 4 8.95 -14.55 -31.91
C GLY A 4 7.79 -14.13 -31.01
N ILE A 5 7.86 -12.92 -30.46
CA ILE A 5 6.68 -12.05 -30.26
C ILE A 5 7.10 -10.60 -30.56
N ALA A 6 6.26 -9.94 -31.38
CA ALA A 6 6.16 -8.50 -31.68
C ALA A 6 6.99 -7.92 -32.84
N PRO A 7 6.29 -7.57 -33.95
CA PRO A 7 6.50 -6.30 -34.63
C PRO A 7 5.27 -5.36 -34.63
N GLU A 8 4.09 -5.77 -34.14
CA GLU A 8 2.85 -4.96 -34.28
C GLU A 8 2.77 -3.74 -33.32
N TRP A 9 3.41 -3.77 -32.15
CA TRP A 9 3.32 -2.66 -31.18
C TRP A 9 4.15 -1.43 -31.54
N ARG A 10 5.12 -1.55 -32.45
CA ARG A 10 5.87 -0.38 -32.96
C ARG A 10 5.11 0.40 -34.03
N SER A 11 4.19 -0.25 -34.76
CA SER A 11 3.41 0.42 -35.81
C SER A 11 2.40 1.40 -35.21
N LEU A 12 1.73 1.00 -34.12
CA LEU A 12 0.75 1.86 -33.42
C LEU A 12 1.38 3.08 -32.74
N TYR A 13 2.64 2.98 -32.28
CA TYR A 13 3.34 4.10 -31.66
C TYR A 13 3.84 5.13 -32.69
N ILE A 14 4.28 4.66 -33.87
CA ILE A 14 4.76 5.53 -34.96
C ILE A 14 3.58 6.20 -35.70
N GLU A 15 2.42 5.53 -35.78
CA GLU A 15 1.23 6.10 -36.42
C GLU A 15 0.57 7.20 -35.55
N MET A 16 0.63 7.08 -34.22
CA MET A 16 0.21 8.17 -33.31
C MET A 16 1.13 9.40 -33.38
N GLU A 17 2.42 9.23 -33.59
CA GLU A 17 3.37 10.34 -33.73
C GLU A 17 3.19 11.07 -35.08
N SER A 18 2.82 10.34 -36.14
CA SER A 18 2.62 10.89 -37.49
C SER A 18 1.36 11.75 -37.67
N HIS A 19 0.39 11.66 -36.76
CA HIS A 19 -0.80 12.52 -36.77
C HIS A 19 -0.64 13.84 -35.99
N PHE A 20 0.46 14.01 -35.24
CA PHE A 20 0.74 15.22 -34.46
C PHE A 20 1.78 16.16 -35.07
N GLU A 21 2.50 15.76 -36.11
CA GLU A 21 3.39 16.65 -36.87
C GLU A 21 2.70 17.25 -38.11
N LEU A 22 1.78 18.18 -37.88
CA LEU A 22 1.36 19.11 -38.94
C LEU A 22 2.33 20.30 -38.94
N VAL A 23 3.31 20.21 -39.82
CA VAL A 23 4.34 21.20 -40.12
C VAL A 23 3.72 22.57 -40.42
N ILE A 24 3.86 23.52 -39.50
CA ILE A 24 3.65 24.96 -39.77
C ILE A 24 5.03 25.56 -40.14
N PRO A 25 5.19 26.14 -41.34
CA PRO A 25 6.46 26.75 -41.72
C PRO A 25 6.66 28.08 -40.98
N CYS A 26 7.63 28.11 -40.06
CA CYS A 26 8.08 29.34 -39.40
C CYS A 26 8.75 30.27 -40.43
N ARG A 27 8.05 31.33 -40.84
CA ARG A 27 8.64 32.51 -41.48
C ARG A 27 8.62 33.66 -40.49
N GLY A 28 9.80 34.04 -40.01
CA GLY A 28 9.98 35.09 -39.00
C GLY A 28 9.37 36.43 -39.41
N ARG A 29 8.61 37.01 -38.48
CA ARG A 29 8.41 38.45 -38.38
C ARG A 29 7.98 38.80 -36.95
N ASP A 30 8.71 39.73 -36.35
CA ASP A 30 8.48 40.27 -35.01
C ASP A 30 7.05 40.77 -34.82
N LEU A 31 6.28 40.14 -33.93
CA LEU A 31 5.00 40.62 -33.41
C LEU A 31 4.91 40.23 -31.93
N GLY A 32 4.55 41.19 -31.09
CA GLY A 32 4.49 41.06 -29.62
C GLY A 32 3.49 40.01 -29.11
N PRO A 33 3.39 39.82 -27.78
CA PRO A 33 2.59 38.75 -27.18
C PRO A 33 1.09 39.04 -27.34
N LEU A 34 0.55 38.65 -28.48
CA LEU A 34 -0.88 38.48 -28.70
C LEU A 34 -1.26 37.10 -28.16
N SER A 35 -1.72 37.04 -26.91
CA SER A 35 -2.55 35.91 -26.47
C SER A 35 -3.86 35.98 -27.26
N VAL A 36 -3.86 35.39 -28.45
CA VAL A 36 -5.10 35.11 -29.18
C VAL A 36 -5.77 33.95 -28.44
N THR A 37 -6.50 34.26 -27.37
CA THR A 37 -7.59 33.41 -26.96
C THR A 37 -8.56 33.42 -28.13
N MET A 38 -8.61 32.33 -28.90
CA MET A 38 -9.71 32.09 -29.83
C MET A 38 -10.99 32.02 -28.99
N SER A 39 -11.64 33.18 -28.80
CA SER A 39 -12.99 33.22 -28.26
C SER A 39 -13.87 32.54 -29.30
N LEU A 40 -14.31 31.32 -29.01
CA LEU A 40 -15.37 30.66 -29.75
C LEU A 40 -16.54 31.67 -29.93
N PRO A 41 -17.26 31.65 -31.05
CA PRO A 41 -18.51 32.41 -31.16
C PRO A 41 -19.39 32.08 -29.95
N ILE A 42 -20.13 33.06 -29.43
CA ILE A 42 -20.98 32.93 -28.23
C ILE A 42 -21.94 31.75 -28.48
N LEU A 43 -21.59 30.58 -27.94
CA LEU A 43 -22.42 29.38 -28.00
C LEU A 43 -23.56 29.56 -27.00
N ASN A 44 -24.72 28.99 -27.31
CA ASN A 44 -25.76 28.86 -26.29
C ASN A 44 -25.44 27.66 -25.38
N ALA A 45 -26.07 27.61 -24.21
CA ALA A 45 -25.83 26.56 -23.21
C ALA A 45 -26.03 25.13 -23.77
N THR A 46 -26.97 24.93 -24.69
CA THR A 46 -27.23 23.62 -25.31
C THR A 46 -26.13 23.22 -26.30
N GLN A 47 -25.56 24.17 -27.06
CA GLN A 47 -24.39 23.93 -27.91
C GLN A 47 -23.13 23.65 -27.08
N GLU A 48 -22.94 24.38 -25.97
CA GLU A 48 -21.85 24.11 -25.02
C GLU A 48 -21.96 22.69 -24.45
N ALA A 49 -23.16 22.26 -24.06
CA ALA A 49 -23.42 20.92 -23.57
C ALA A 49 -23.09 19.84 -24.61
N GLN A 50 -23.45 20.04 -25.88
CA GLN A 50 -23.10 19.10 -26.96
C GLN A 50 -21.59 18.99 -27.18
N VAL A 51 -20.87 20.12 -27.10
CA VAL A 51 -19.39 20.11 -27.19
C VAL A 51 -18.79 19.36 -26.00
N LEU A 52 -19.30 19.60 -24.79
CA LEU A 52 -18.88 18.89 -23.58
C LEU A 52 -19.20 17.40 -23.63
N GLU A 53 -20.34 16.99 -24.17
CA GLU A 53 -20.71 15.58 -24.34
C GLU A 53 -19.68 14.84 -25.21
N VAL A 54 -19.30 15.41 -26.36
CA VAL A 54 -18.27 14.84 -27.23
C VAL A 54 -16.93 14.77 -26.52
N LEU A 55 -16.56 15.82 -25.77
CA LEU A 55 -15.35 15.86 -24.96
C LEU A 55 -15.37 14.76 -23.89
N PHE A 56 -16.46 14.60 -23.15
CA PHE A 56 -16.62 13.62 -22.08
C PHE A 56 -16.57 12.19 -22.61
N LYS A 57 -17.24 11.93 -23.73
CA LYS A 57 -17.18 10.63 -24.42
C LYS A 57 -15.75 10.29 -24.85
N SER A 58 -15.04 11.24 -25.46
CA SER A 58 -13.64 11.05 -25.82
C SER A 58 -12.77 10.82 -24.58
N THR A 59 -12.93 11.66 -23.57
CA THR A 59 -12.15 11.61 -22.32
C THR A 59 -12.35 10.29 -21.57
N ALA A 60 -13.59 9.80 -21.49
CA ALA A 60 -13.92 8.53 -20.84
C ALA A 60 -13.27 7.33 -21.56
N SER A 61 -13.23 7.36 -22.89
CA SER A 61 -12.79 6.23 -23.71
C SER A 61 -11.28 6.18 -23.94
N SER A 62 -10.59 7.32 -24.02
CA SER A 62 -9.15 7.38 -24.34
C SER A 62 -8.29 7.86 -23.18
N VAL A 63 -8.66 8.96 -22.52
CA VAL A 63 -7.80 9.61 -21.52
C VAL A 63 -7.88 8.91 -20.16
N ALA A 64 -9.09 8.56 -19.70
CA ALA A 64 -9.28 7.93 -18.39
C ALA A 64 -8.51 6.60 -18.23
N PRO A 65 -8.51 5.65 -19.19
CA PRO A 65 -7.73 4.42 -19.07
C PRO A 65 -6.21 4.66 -18.98
N LEU A 66 -5.68 5.65 -19.73
CA LEU A 66 -4.27 6.02 -19.67
C LEU A 66 -3.90 6.60 -18.30
N LEU A 67 -4.73 7.49 -17.77
CA LEU A 67 -4.53 8.07 -16.44
C LEU A 67 -4.59 7.02 -15.33
N LEU A 68 -5.48 6.03 -15.44
CA LEU A 68 -5.52 4.89 -14.50
C LEU A 68 -4.25 4.05 -14.59
N LEU A 69 -3.74 3.79 -15.79
CA LEU A 69 -2.46 3.08 -15.96
C LEU A 69 -1.30 3.87 -15.36
N GLU A 70 -1.20 5.18 -15.63
CA GLU A 70 -0.21 6.08 -15.03
C GLU A 70 -0.30 6.04 -13.50
N SER A 71 -1.50 6.12 -12.95
CA SER A 71 -1.77 6.06 -11.51
C SER A 71 -1.27 4.74 -10.90
N PHE A 72 -1.56 3.60 -11.55
CA PHE A 72 -1.07 2.30 -11.10
C PHE A 72 0.47 2.27 -11.10
N THR A 73 1.11 2.75 -12.17
CA THR A 73 2.57 2.78 -12.25
C THR A 73 3.20 3.68 -11.17
N THR A 74 2.63 4.85 -10.92
CA THR A 74 3.04 5.75 -9.83
C THR A 74 2.98 5.03 -8.49
N GLY A 75 1.90 4.30 -8.22
CA GLY A 75 1.76 3.44 -7.04
C GLY A 75 2.88 2.40 -6.90
N VAL A 76 3.22 1.72 -7.99
CA VAL A 76 4.32 0.74 -8.05
C VAL A 76 5.66 1.41 -7.73
N PHE A 77 5.95 2.56 -8.32
CA PHE A 77 7.18 3.30 -8.05
C PHE A 77 7.27 3.75 -6.58
N CYS A 78 6.16 4.23 -6.00
CA CYS A 78 6.10 4.61 -4.58
C CYS A 78 6.43 3.45 -3.63
N ALA A 79 6.13 2.20 -3.99
CA ALA A 79 6.52 1.02 -3.20
C ALA A 79 7.96 0.55 -3.51
N CYS A 80 8.31 0.46 -4.79
CA CYS A 80 9.56 -0.15 -5.24
C CYS A 80 10.78 0.73 -4.99
N VAL A 81 10.69 2.05 -5.13
CA VAL A 81 11.85 2.96 -4.99
C VAL A 81 12.40 2.98 -3.55
N PRO A 82 11.58 3.13 -2.48
CA PRO A 82 12.07 3.04 -1.11
C PRO A 82 12.66 1.66 -0.80
N LEU A 83 12.02 0.59 -1.28
CA LEU A 83 12.49 -0.79 -1.07
C LEU A 83 13.82 -1.04 -1.79
N ALA A 84 13.95 -0.63 -3.05
CA ALA A 84 15.17 -0.74 -3.83
C ALA A 84 16.30 0.07 -3.20
N SER A 85 16.01 1.30 -2.76
CA SER A 85 16.96 2.15 -2.03
C SER A 85 17.47 1.47 -0.75
N HIS A 86 16.57 0.86 0.03
CA HIS A 86 16.92 0.11 1.22
C HIS A 86 17.77 -1.13 0.89
N ILE A 87 17.46 -1.86 -0.19
CA ILE A 87 18.25 -3.01 -0.63
C ILE A 87 19.66 -2.58 -1.10
N VAL A 88 19.78 -1.50 -1.86
CA VAL A 88 21.06 -0.93 -2.32
C VAL A 88 21.89 -0.45 -1.14
N TRP A 89 21.25 0.17 -0.15
CA TRP A 89 21.90 0.63 1.07
C TRP A 89 22.56 -0.52 1.84
N ILE A 90 21.88 -1.67 1.92
CA ILE A 90 22.32 -2.81 2.74
C ILE A 90 23.23 -3.77 1.99
N LYS A 91 22.99 -4.01 0.68
CA LYS A 91 23.85 -4.87 -0.13
C LYS A 91 25.12 -4.12 -0.53
N SER A 92 26.14 -4.16 0.35
CA SER A 92 27.51 -3.70 0.06
C SER A 92 28.26 -4.53 -1.01
N VAL A 93 27.61 -5.52 -1.64
CA VAL A 93 28.31 -6.55 -2.44
C VAL A 93 28.61 -6.09 -3.86
N ILE A 94 27.97 -5.03 -4.35
CA ILE A 94 28.14 -4.55 -5.73
C ILE A 94 28.95 -3.24 -5.68
N SER A 95 30.00 -3.15 -6.50
CA SER A 95 30.92 -2.00 -6.61
C SER A 95 30.27 -0.69 -7.13
N ILE A 96 28.95 -0.58 -7.10
CA ILE A 96 28.22 0.59 -7.58
C ILE A 96 28.28 1.70 -6.52
N PRO A 97 28.56 2.96 -6.88
CA PRO A 97 28.49 4.08 -5.95
C PRO A 97 27.05 4.24 -5.41
N ARG A 98 26.90 4.10 -4.08
CA ARG A 98 25.60 3.99 -3.40
C ARG A 98 24.76 5.27 -3.49
N ALA A 99 25.38 6.40 -3.16
CA ALA A 99 24.71 7.69 -3.12
C ALA A 99 24.09 8.10 -4.47
N PRO A 100 24.80 8.07 -5.62
CA PRO A 100 24.20 8.44 -6.90
C PRO A 100 23.12 7.47 -7.35
N SER A 101 23.24 6.17 -7.03
CA SER A 101 22.21 5.18 -7.40
C SER A 101 20.92 5.39 -6.64
N ILE A 102 21.01 5.64 -5.32
CA ILE A 102 19.84 5.97 -4.49
C ILE A 102 19.25 7.30 -4.97
N ALA A 103 20.08 8.34 -5.15
CA ALA A 103 19.62 9.63 -5.64
C ALA A 103 18.88 9.52 -6.98
N MET A 104 19.39 8.73 -7.93
CA MET A 104 18.76 8.51 -9.23
C MET A 104 17.36 7.89 -9.08
N LEU A 105 17.19 6.87 -8.22
CA LEU A 105 15.88 6.26 -7.98
C LEU A 105 14.87 7.27 -7.41
N TRP A 106 15.29 8.12 -6.47
CA TRP A 106 14.44 9.16 -5.90
C TRP A 106 14.11 10.28 -6.90
N VAL A 107 15.07 10.69 -7.74
CA VAL A 107 14.82 11.66 -8.81
C VAL A 107 13.78 11.12 -9.79
N VAL A 108 13.92 9.85 -10.22
CA VAL A 108 12.92 9.20 -11.08
C VAL A 108 11.54 9.19 -10.41
N LEU A 109 11.45 8.84 -9.14
CA LEU A 109 10.19 8.87 -8.40
C LEU A 109 9.56 10.27 -8.39
N VAL A 110 10.35 11.31 -8.09
CA VAL A 110 9.86 12.69 -8.06
C VAL A 110 9.38 13.14 -9.45
N VAL A 111 10.12 12.83 -10.52
CA VAL A 111 9.71 13.13 -11.89
C VAL A 111 8.41 12.40 -12.25
N MET A 112 8.26 11.13 -11.88
CA MET A 112 7.02 10.38 -12.13
C MET A 112 5.83 10.95 -11.35
N ILE A 113 5.99 11.29 -10.07
CA ILE A 113 4.92 11.88 -9.25
C ILE A 113 4.52 13.25 -9.79
N THR A 114 5.49 14.09 -10.17
CA THR A 114 5.20 15.42 -10.74
C THR A 114 4.50 15.31 -12.09
N HIS A 115 4.94 14.39 -12.96
CA HIS A 115 4.26 14.12 -14.22
C HIS A 115 2.81 13.65 -14.01
N TRP A 116 2.60 12.67 -13.12
CA TRP A 116 1.28 12.17 -12.78
C TRP A 116 0.37 13.26 -12.20
N ALA A 117 0.88 14.10 -11.29
CA ALA A 117 0.11 15.20 -10.70
C ALA A 117 -0.30 16.24 -11.75
N LEU A 118 0.59 16.57 -12.69
CA LEU A 118 0.27 17.48 -13.81
C LEU A 118 -0.74 16.85 -14.77
N SER A 119 -0.63 15.54 -15.05
CA SER A 119 -1.58 14.77 -15.85
C SER A 119 -2.99 14.79 -15.23
N LEU A 120 -3.09 14.54 -13.92
CA LEU A 120 -4.32 14.63 -13.16
C LEU A 120 -4.92 16.04 -13.16
N GLN A 121 -4.09 17.08 -12.94
CA GLN A 121 -4.56 18.46 -12.98
C GLN A 121 -5.09 18.86 -14.37
N HIS A 122 -4.41 18.42 -15.43
CA HIS A 122 -4.87 18.66 -16.80
C HIS A 122 -6.19 17.93 -17.10
N PHE A 123 -6.31 16.69 -16.60
CA PHE A 123 -7.53 15.91 -16.68
C PHE A 123 -8.71 16.61 -15.98
N GLU A 124 -8.54 17.05 -14.73
CA GLU A 124 -9.56 17.81 -13.99
C GLU A 124 -9.95 19.13 -14.67
N SER A 125 -8.97 19.82 -15.28
CA SER A 125 -9.23 21.02 -16.07
C SER A 125 -10.09 20.73 -17.30
N THR A 126 -9.85 19.59 -17.94
CA THR A 126 -10.61 19.12 -19.11
C THR A 126 -12.03 18.71 -18.73
N LEU A 127 -12.20 17.98 -17.63
CA LEU A 127 -13.52 17.61 -17.10
C LEU A 127 -14.39 18.82 -16.75
N ALA A 128 -13.76 19.88 -16.23
CA ALA A 128 -14.46 21.11 -15.88
C ALA A 128 -14.79 22.02 -17.09
N GLY A 129 -14.45 21.62 -18.33
CA GLY A 129 -14.63 22.45 -19.53
C GLY A 129 -13.66 23.63 -19.65
N ARG A 130 -12.80 23.85 -18.64
CA ARG A 130 -11.89 25.01 -18.56
C ARG A 130 -10.85 25.03 -19.67
N SER A 131 -10.44 23.88 -20.19
CA SER A 131 -9.53 23.78 -21.34
C SER A 131 -10.13 24.37 -22.62
N LEU A 132 -11.46 24.38 -22.75
CA LEU A 132 -12.20 24.96 -23.87
C LEU A 132 -12.72 26.37 -23.57
N GLY A 133 -12.52 26.89 -22.35
CA GLY A 133 -13.12 28.14 -21.89
C GLY A 133 -14.64 28.05 -21.69
N ILE A 134 -15.19 26.84 -21.60
CA ILE A 134 -16.62 26.59 -21.36
C ILE A 134 -16.84 26.45 -19.86
N SER A 135 -17.77 27.24 -19.32
CA SER A 135 -18.16 27.16 -17.91
C SER A 135 -19.67 26.98 -17.82
N LEU A 136 -20.15 25.79 -18.16
CA LEU A 136 -21.56 25.44 -18.11
C LEU A 136 -21.92 24.92 -16.72
N SER A 137 -22.83 25.60 -16.03
CA SER A 137 -23.42 25.09 -14.77
C SER A 137 -24.64 24.23 -15.07
N ASP A 138 -24.95 23.30 -14.17
CA ASP A 138 -26.12 22.42 -14.30
C ASP A 138 -27.43 23.25 -14.29
N ASP A 139 -27.49 24.30 -13.47
CA ASP A 139 -28.63 25.22 -13.40
C ASP A 139 -28.84 25.99 -14.72
N ASP A 140 -27.74 26.44 -15.35
CA ASP A 140 -27.79 27.14 -16.63
C ASP A 140 -28.24 26.19 -17.75
N LEU A 141 -27.78 24.94 -17.73
CA LEU A 141 -28.16 23.91 -18.69
C LEU A 141 -29.65 23.58 -18.59
N TRP A 142 -30.14 23.23 -17.40
CA TRP A 142 -31.56 22.92 -17.20
C TRP A 142 -32.45 24.14 -17.40
N GLY A 143 -31.99 25.33 -17.01
CA GLY A 143 -32.67 26.58 -17.31
C GLY A 143 -32.83 26.82 -18.81
N ALA A 144 -31.78 26.52 -19.59
CA ALA A 144 -31.82 26.62 -21.05
C ALA A 144 -32.72 25.55 -21.69
N ILE A 145 -32.67 24.31 -21.21
CA ILE A 145 -33.53 23.21 -21.67
C ILE A 145 -35.01 23.55 -21.40
N ASN A 146 -35.35 23.95 -20.18
CA ASN A 146 -36.73 24.28 -19.78
C ASN A 146 -37.30 25.50 -20.53
N ASN A 147 -36.45 26.47 -20.89
CA ASN A 147 -36.87 27.63 -21.69
C ASN A 147 -37.10 27.29 -23.17
N PHE A 148 -36.49 26.21 -23.67
CA PHE A 148 -36.71 25.72 -25.03
C PHE A 148 -37.92 24.78 -25.06
N THR A 149 -38.99 25.16 -25.76
CA THR A 149 -40.24 24.39 -25.88
C THR A 149 -40.12 23.15 -26.79
N ILE A 150 -38.90 22.63 -27.01
CA ILE A 150 -38.60 21.62 -28.03
C ILE A 150 -38.18 20.31 -27.37
N GLY A 151 -39.14 19.38 -27.26
CA GLY A 151 -39.08 17.91 -27.39
C GLY A 151 -37.96 17.07 -26.73
N ASP A 152 -38.16 15.75 -26.76
CA ASP A 152 -37.31 14.68 -26.17
C ASP A 152 -35.78 14.83 -26.33
N THR A 153 -35.30 15.59 -27.32
CA THR A 153 -33.86 15.78 -27.58
C THR A 153 -33.13 16.68 -26.58
N GLY A 154 -33.78 17.72 -26.03
CA GLY A 154 -33.15 18.62 -25.07
C GLY A 154 -32.88 17.91 -23.74
N ASP A 155 -33.87 17.15 -23.29
CA ASP A 155 -33.80 16.33 -22.08
C ASP A 155 -32.68 15.28 -22.19
N LEU A 156 -32.53 14.65 -23.36
CA LEU A 156 -31.49 13.65 -23.61
C LEU A 156 -30.06 14.17 -23.35
N ILE A 157 -29.78 15.42 -23.76
CA ILE A 157 -28.48 16.07 -23.56
C ILE A 157 -28.25 16.37 -22.09
N GLY A 158 -29.29 16.87 -21.39
CA GLY A 158 -29.24 17.08 -19.94
C GLY A 158 -28.92 15.80 -19.18
N TYR A 159 -29.59 14.69 -19.52
CA TYR A 159 -29.34 13.40 -18.89
C TYR A 159 -27.96 12.83 -19.19
N SER A 160 -27.46 12.95 -20.43
CA SER A 160 -26.09 12.54 -20.76
C SER A 160 -25.07 13.31 -19.92
N HIS A 161 -25.25 14.62 -19.78
CA HIS A 161 -24.40 15.48 -18.97
C HIS A 161 -24.36 15.05 -17.50
N VAL A 162 -25.53 14.76 -16.92
CA VAL A 162 -25.67 14.24 -15.54
C VAL A 162 -24.96 12.89 -15.38
N LEU A 163 -25.19 11.92 -16.28
CA LEU A 163 -24.58 10.59 -16.22
C LEU A 163 -23.05 10.64 -16.33
N TYR A 164 -22.50 11.52 -17.16
CA TYR A 164 -21.05 11.75 -17.19
C TYR A 164 -20.55 12.37 -15.88
N GLY A 165 -21.29 13.32 -15.31
CA GLY A 165 -21.04 13.86 -13.99
C GLY A 165 -20.91 12.78 -12.91
N GLU A 166 -21.86 11.84 -12.87
CA GLU A 166 -21.81 10.67 -11.97
C GLU A 166 -20.63 9.74 -12.29
N ALA A 167 -20.34 9.50 -13.56
CA ALA A 167 -19.18 8.70 -13.94
C ALA A 167 -17.87 9.34 -13.40
N TRP A 168 -17.75 10.66 -13.46
CA TRP A 168 -16.59 11.39 -12.93
C TRP A 168 -16.49 11.33 -11.41
N GLN A 169 -17.62 11.27 -10.70
CA GLN A 169 -17.65 11.06 -9.26
C GLN A 169 -17.04 9.72 -8.84
N TYR A 170 -17.19 8.65 -9.64
CA TYR A 170 -16.50 7.38 -9.40
C TYR A 170 -15.05 7.41 -9.85
N LEU A 171 -14.75 8.04 -11.00
CA LEU A 171 -13.41 8.03 -11.58
C LEU A 171 -12.38 8.77 -10.71
N LEU A 172 -12.74 9.91 -10.14
CA LEU A 172 -11.81 10.74 -9.36
C LEU A 172 -11.26 9.99 -8.11
N PRO A 173 -12.10 9.42 -7.22
CA PRO A 173 -11.63 8.52 -6.17
C PRO A 173 -10.92 7.27 -6.70
N LEU A 174 -11.39 6.69 -7.81
CA LEU A 174 -10.78 5.50 -8.43
C LEU A 174 -9.32 5.74 -8.85
N ILE A 175 -8.95 6.95 -9.28
CA ILE A 175 -7.54 7.32 -9.56
C ILE A 175 -6.68 7.14 -8.30
N THR A 176 -7.14 7.65 -7.16
CA THR A 176 -6.44 7.49 -5.87
C THR A 176 -6.40 6.03 -5.43
N GLU A 177 -7.51 5.32 -5.56
CA GLU A 177 -7.58 3.88 -5.29
C GLU A 177 -6.58 3.10 -6.16
N THR A 178 -6.40 3.49 -7.42
CA THR A 178 -5.51 2.84 -8.38
C THR A 178 -4.03 3.06 -8.03
N VAL A 179 -3.65 4.25 -7.55
CA VAL A 179 -2.30 4.48 -6.99
C VAL A 179 -2.05 3.55 -5.81
N LEU A 180 -3.01 3.46 -4.89
CA LEU A 180 -2.88 2.58 -3.71
C LEU A 180 -2.88 1.10 -4.10
N LEU A 181 -3.64 0.69 -5.11
CA LEU A 181 -3.62 -0.66 -5.66
C LEU A 181 -2.26 -1.02 -6.26
N GLY A 182 -1.62 -0.11 -6.99
CA GLY A 182 -0.26 -0.30 -7.51
C GLY A 182 0.77 -0.49 -6.39
N PHE A 183 0.63 0.30 -5.31
CA PHE A 183 1.45 0.16 -4.11
C PHE A 183 1.21 -1.19 -3.42
N ALA A 184 -0.06 -1.55 -3.18
CA ALA A 184 -0.47 -2.81 -2.55
C ALA A 184 -0.01 -4.03 -3.36
N SER A 185 -0.13 -3.98 -4.69
CA SER A 185 0.30 -5.05 -5.61
C SER A 185 1.80 -5.31 -5.49
N SER A 186 2.60 -4.24 -5.41
CA SER A 186 4.06 -4.37 -5.23
C SER A 186 4.44 -5.05 -3.91
N LEU A 187 3.77 -4.67 -2.81
CA LEU A 187 3.96 -5.31 -1.50
C LEU A 187 3.47 -6.75 -1.48
N PHE A 188 2.34 -7.02 -2.14
CA PHE A 188 1.78 -8.36 -2.24
C PHE A 188 2.72 -9.28 -3.02
N VAL A 189 3.24 -8.85 -4.19
CA VAL A 189 4.22 -9.62 -4.96
C VAL A 189 5.45 -9.96 -4.13
N LEU A 190 5.97 -9.00 -3.36
CA LEU A 190 7.12 -9.24 -2.48
C LEU A 190 6.79 -10.25 -1.37
N THR A 191 5.64 -10.08 -0.72
CA THR A 191 5.16 -10.95 0.35
C THR A 191 4.89 -12.37 -0.15
N ALA A 192 4.24 -12.49 -1.31
CA ALA A 192 3.97 -13.75 -1.99
C ALA A 192 5.26 -14.43 -2.42
N TYR A 193 6.19 -13.72 -3.07
CA TYR A 193 7.49 -14.27 -3.48
C TYR A 193 8.25 -14.87 -2.30
N LYS A 194 8.32 -14.15 -1.18
CA LYS A 194 8.97 -14.64 0.05
C LYS A 194 8.23 -15.81 0.69
N SER A 195 6.90 -15.75 0.72
CA SER A 195 6.07 -16.79 1.31
C SER A 195 6.15 -18.08 0.50
N PHE A 196 5.98 -18.03 -0.82
CA PHE A 196 6.12 -19.18 -1.71
C PHE A 196 7.51 -19.78 -1.69
N TRP A 197 8.56 -18.95 -1.69
CA TRP A 197 9.94 -19.42 -1.54
C TRP A 197 10.13 -20.22 -0.23
N ARG A 198 9.57 -19.72 0.87
CA ARG A 198 9.63 -20.39 2.17
C ARG A 198 8.82 -21.68 2.20
N LEU A 199 7.63 -21.72 1.59
CA LEU A 199 6.82 -22.94 1.48
C LEU A 199 7.54 -24.03 0.69
N ARG A 200 8.29 -23.66 -0.36
CA ARG A 200 9.10 -24.61 -1.14
C ARG A 200 10.26 -25.20 -0.33
N SER A 201 10.86 -24.41 0.55
CA SER A 201 12.00 -24.83 1.37
C SER A 201 11.60 -25.58 2.64
N GLN A 202 10.43 -25.30 3.23
CA GLN A 202 10.00 -25.84 4.52
C GLN A 202 8.79 -26.78 4.33
N ARG A 203 9.07 -28.08 4.19
CA ARG A 203 8.05 -29.12 4.03
C ARG A 203 7.23 -29.24 5.32
N ARG A 204 6.00 -28.70 5.30
CA ARG A 204 4.86 -28.93 6.22
C ARG A 204 4.92 -28.29 7.62
N SER A 205 4.22 -27.17 7.75
CA SER A 205 3.40 -26.84 8.93
C SER A 205 2.24 -25.95 8.48
N CYS A 206 1.00 -26.40 8.67
CA CYS A 206 -0.23 -25.70 8.25
C CYS A 206 -0.32 -24.28 8.83
N LEU A 207 0.19 -24.08 10.05
CA LEU A 207 0.21 -22.78 10.73
C LEU A 207 1.09 -21.73 10.01
N ASN A 208 2.08 -22.17 9.23
CA ASN A 208 2.92 -21.26 8.44
C ASN A 208 2.23 -20.73 7.18
N ALA A 209 1.11 -21.34 6.76
CA ALA A 209 0.34 -20.93 5.58
C ALA A 209 -0.77 -19.91 5.91
N ALA A 210 -1.14 -19.74 7.17
CA ALA A 210 -2.23 -18.84 7.58
C ALA A 210 -1.97 -17.37 7.23
N ILE A 211 -0.74 -16.88 7.48
CA ILE A 211 -0.34 -15.50 7.18
C ILE A 211 -0.42 -15.18 5.67
N PRO A 212 0.21 -15.95 4.77
CA PRO A 212 0.11 -15.67 3.34
C PRO A 212 -1.31 -15.89 2.78
N ALA A 213 -2.09 -16.83 3.34
CA ALA A 213 -3.49 -17.00 2.95
C ALA A 213 -4.32 -15.75 3.30
N LEU A 214 -4.17 -15.22 4.51
CA LEU A 214 -4.87 -14.00 4.95
C LEU A 214 -4.46 -12.78 4.13
N ALA A 215 -3.15 -12.61 3.88
CA ALA A 215 -2.65 -11.54 3.02
C ALA A 215 -3.20 -11.63 1.58
N SER A 216 -3.30 -12.85 1.04
CA SER A 216 -3.89 -13.08 -0.29
C SER A 216 -5.39 -12.75 -0.29
N LEU A 217 -6.13 -13.16 0.73
CA LEU A 217 -7.55 -12.86 0.87
C LEU A 217 -7.81 -11.35 0.90
N MET A 218 -7.10 -10.61 1.75
CA MET A 218 -7.25 -9.14 1.84
C MET A 218 -6.88 -8.44 0.53
N TYR A 219 -5.80 -8.89 -0.14
CA TYR A 219 -5.45 -8.35 -1.45
C TYR A 219 -6.54 -8.64 -2.49
N THR A 220 -7.10 -9.85 -2.53
CA THR A 220 -8.17 -10.20 -3.48
C THR A 220 -9.45 -9.41 -3.23
N LEU A 221 -9.82 -9.15 -1.97
CA LEU A 221 -10.96 -8.31 -1.63
C LEU A 221 -10.74 -6.85 -2.06
N SER A 222 -9.52 -6.33 -1.89
CA SER A 222 -9.16 -4.97 -2.33
C SER A 222 -9.12 -4.85 -3.86
N LEU A 223 -8.65 -5.89 -4.56
CA LEU A 223 -8.67 -5.95 -6.02
C LEU A 223 -10.10 -6.05 -6.55
N ALA A 224 -10.95 -6.85 -5.88
CA ALA A 224 -12.37 -6.94 -6.23
C ALA A 224 -13.08 -5.60 -6.02
N HIS A 225 -12.78 -4.87 -4.93
CA HIS A 225 -13.33 -3.55 -4.66
C HIS A 225 -13.00 -2.58 -5.81
N TRP A 226 -11.71 -2.46 -6.16
CA TRP A 226 -11.28 -1.65 -7.30
C TRP A 226 -11.96 -2.04 -8.61
N ALA A 227 -12.11 -3.34 -8.88
CA ALA A 227 -12.75 -3.84 -10.10
C ALA A 227 -14.25 -3.48 -10.16
N VAL A 228 -14.94 -3.49 -9.01
CA VAL A 228 -16.34 -3.08 -8.91
C VAL A 228 -16.46 -1.56 -9.09
N THR A 229 -15.58 -0.75 -8.48
CA THR A 229 -15.54 0.71 -8.68
C THR A 229 -15.32 1.06 -10.16
N LEU A 230 -14.37 0.37 -10.83
CA LEU A 230 -14.13 0.52 -12.26
C LEU A 230 -15.37 0.14 -13.08
N ARG A 231 -16.11 -0.90 -12.67
CA ARG A 231 -17.36 -1.31 -13.31
C ARG A 231 -18.46 -0.25 -13.16
N CYS A 232 -18.60 0.40 -12.00
CA CYS A 232 -19.52 1.53 -11.81
C CYS A 232 -19.21 2.66 -12.80
N PHE A 233 -17.94 3.08 -12.85
CA PHE A 233 -17.48 4.11 -13.80
C PHE A 233 -17.80 3.75 -15.25
N MET A 234 -17.44 2.55 -15.69
CA MET A 234 -17.70 2.11 -17.08
C MET A 234 -19.19 2.05 -17.39
N SER A 235 -20.01 1.60 -16.45
CA SER A 235 -21.46 1.50 -16.63
C SER A 235 -22.08 2.88 -16.86
N LEU A 236 -21.75 3.85 -16.01
CA LEU A 236 -22.25 5.23 -16.11
C LEU A 236 -21.71 5.95 -17.36
N ALA A 237 -20.42 5.83 -17.65
CA ALA A 237 -19.83 6.43 -18.85
C ALA A 237 -20.42 5.85 -20.15
N SER A 238 -20.75 4.55 -20.16
CA SER A 238 -21.40 3.90 -21.31
C SER A 238 -22.85 4.32 -21.48
N ALA A 239 -23.58 4.50 -20.36
CA ALA A 239 -24.94 5.01 -20.38
C ALA A 239 -24.99 6.46 -20.87
N GLY A 240 -24.10 7.33 -20.38
CA GLY A 240 -23.97 8.70 -20.88
C GLY A 240 -23.67 8.78 -22.38
N ALA A 241 -22.94 7.80 -22.93
CA ALA A 241 -22.61 7.75 -24.36
C ALA A 241 -23.75 7.24 -25.27
N THR A 242 -24.77 6.60 -24.70
CA THR A 242 -25.83 5.87 -25.42
C THR A 242 -27.24 6.24 -24.96
N VAL A 243 -27.40 7.36 -24.25
CA VAL A 243 -28.70 7.79 -23.72
C VAL A 243 -29.75 7.76 -24.82
N THR A 244 -30.80 6.97 -24.61
CA THR A 244 -32.00 6.91 -25.45
C THR A 244 -33.23 7.22 -24.60
N ALA A 245 -34.32 7.69 -25.21
CA ALA A 245 -35.56 8.02 -24.50
C ALA A 245 -36.16 6.84 -23.69
N GLU A 246 -35.76 5.59 -23.98
CA GLU A 246 -36.23 4.38 -23.30
C GLU A 246 -35.27 3.85 -22.21
N SER A 247 -34.05 4.39 -22.07
CA SER A 247 -33.03 3.88 -21.16
C SER A 247 -32.88 4.74 -19.90
N PHE A 248 -33.91 4.75 -19.05
CA PHE A 248 -33.85 5.47 -17.77
C PHE A 248 -33.51 4.51 -16.62
N SER A 249 -32.43 4.85 -15.92
CA SER A 249 -31.80 4.17 -14.76
C SER A 249 -30.78 3.08 -15.06
N VAL A 250 -29.51 3.40 -14.80
CA VAL A 250 -28.47 2.40 -14.53
C VAL A 250 -28.61 2.04 -13.06
N ASP A 251 -29.04 0.82 -12.77
CA ASP A 251 -29.11 0.32 -11.39
C ASP A 251 -27.68 0.04 -10.87
N THR A 252 -27.11 0.98 -10.12
CA THR A 252 -25.80 0.85 -9.45
C THR A 252 -25.92 0.31 -8.03
N TYR A 253 -27.13 0.09 -7.51
CA TYR A 253 -27.36 -0.22 -6.09
C TYR A 253 -26.69 -1.52 -5.66
N ALA A 254 -26.77 -2.55 -6.50
CA ALA A 254 -26.12 -3.83 -6.25
C ALA A 254 -24.59 -3.70 -6.19
N LEU A 255 -24.00 -2.80 -6.99
CA LEU A 255 -22.56 -2.55 -7.00
C LEU A 255 -22.14 -1.77 -5.75
N ASP A 256 -22.89 -0.75 -5.36
CA ASP A 256 -22.60 0.05 -4.16
C ASP A 256 -22.67 -0.81 -2.88
N LEU A 257 -23.69 -1.67 -2.76
CA LEU A 257 -23.76 -2.65 -1.66
C LEU A 257 -22.59 -3.65 -1.70
N THR A 258 -22.15 -4.03 -2.90
CA THR A 258 -20.99 -4.92 -3.05
C THR A 258 -19.71 -4.23 -2.58
N LEU A 259 -19.51 -2.94 -2.92
CA LEU A 259 -18.37 -2.14 -2.43
C LEU A 259 -18.37 -2.07 -0.90
N LEU A 260 -19.51 -1.80 -0.29
CA LEU A 260 -19.65 -1.78 1.16
C LEU A 260 -19.29 -3.13 1.79
N ILE A 261 -19.80 -4.24 1.26
CA ILE A 261 -19.49 -5.59 1.77
C ILE A 261 -17.99 -5.88 1.66
N LEU A 262 -17.37 -5.57 0.53
CA LEU A 262 -15.94 -5.79 0.31
C LEU A 262 -15.09 -4.97 1.29
N LEU A 263 -15.44 -3.69 1.49
CA LEU A 263 -14.78 -2.82 2.46
C LEU A 263 -14.96 -3.32 3.89
N SER A 264 -16.18 -3.71 4.28
CA SER A 264 -16.49 -4.27 5.60
C SER A 264 -15.70 -5.55 5.89
N CYS A 265 -15.60 -6.46 4.92
CA CYS A 265 -14.77 -7.65 5.05
C CYS A 265 -13.30 -7.29 5.25
N ASN A 266 -12.75 -6.37 4.45
CA ASN A 266 -11.36 -5.92 4.58
C ASN A 266 -11.10 -5.24 5.93
N ALA A 267 -12.01 -4.40 6.41
CA ALA A 267 -11.90 -3.74 7.70
C ALA A 267 -11.86 -4.74 8.87
N VAL A 268 -12.79 -5.71 8.89
CA VAL A 268 -12.84 -6.77 9.92
C VAL A 268 -11.56 -7.63 9.90
N LEU A 269 -11.05 -7.98 8.71
CA LEU A 269 -9.80 -8.74 8.58
C LEU A 269 -8.60 -7.91 9.06
N SER A 270 -8.55 -6.62 8.76
CA SER A 270 -7.50 -5.72 9.24
C SER A 270 -7.51 -5.62 10.77
N ASP A 271 -8.67 -5.38 11.37
CA ASP A 271 -8.82 -5.30 12.82
C ASP A 271 -8.49 -6.63 13.51
N SER A 272 -8.81 -7.76 12.87
CA SER A 272 -8.39 -9.09 13.33
C SER A 272 -6.86 -9.19 13.44
N ILE A 273 -6.12 -8.69 12.45
CA ILE A 273 -4.65 -8.70 12.43
C ILE A 273 -4.09 -7.78 13.50
N VAL A 274 -4.72 -6.62 13.69
CA VAL A 274 -4.38 -5.66 14.74
C VAL A 274 -4.54 -6.28 16.13
N LEU A 275 -5.67 -6.89 16.41
CA LEU A 275 -5.93 -7.52 17.72
C LEU A 275 -5.06 -8.77 17.92
N TRP A 276 -4.81 -9.54 16.86
CA TRP A 276 -3.88 -10.66 16.90
C TRP A 276 -2.46 -10.21 17.28
N ARG A 277 -1.97 -9.09 16.72
CA ARG A 277 -0.63 -8.57 17.05
C ARG A 277 -0.51 -8.22 18.53
N MET A 278 -1.53 -7.58 19.09
CA MET A 278 -1.59 -7.23 20.51
C MET A 278 -1.53 -8.49 21.39
N TYR A 279 -2.31 -9.51 21.03
CA TYR A 279 -2.36 -10.78 21.77
C TYR A 279 -1.01 -11.52 21.75
N VAL A 280 -0.32 -11.53 20.61
CA VAL A 280 1.01 -12.17 20.47
C VAL A 280 2.06 -11.43 21.29
N VAL A 281 2.06 -10.10 21.27
CA VAL A 281 3.03 -9.25 21.99
C VAL A 281 2.93 -9.41 23.51
N TRP A 282 1.73 -9.69 24.03
CA TRP A 282 1.48 -9.90 25.44
C TRP A 282 1.56 -11.38 25.88
N GLU A 283 2.36 -12.19 25.18
CA GLU A 283 2.68 -13.57 25.56
C GLU A 283 1.44 -14.43 25.85
N ARG A 284 0.35 -14.19 25.10
CA ARG A 284 -0.91 -14.94 25.19
C ARG A 284 -1.71 -14.75 26.49
N ALA A 285 -1.61 -13.59 27.14
CA ALA A 285 -2.43 -13.25 28.29
C ALA A 285 -3.94 -13.43 27.99
N ARG A 286 -4.63 -14.28 28.76
CA ARG A 286 -6.06 -14.58 28.62
C ARG A 286 -6.98 -13.34 28.64
N PRO A 287 -6.80 -12.31 29.50
CA PRO A 287 -7.70 -11.16 29.48
C PRO A 287 -7.68 -10.40 28.15
N LEU A 288 -6.53 -10.34 27.48
CA LEU A 288 -6.40 -9.67 26.18
C LEU A 288 -7.02 -10.48 25.04
N LEU A 289 -7.05 -11.82 25.17
CA LEU A 289 -7.80 -12.66 24.24
C LEU A 289 -9.30 -12.38 24.36
N VAL A 290 -9.83 -12.31 25.59
CA VAL A 290 -11.24 -12.01 25.83
C VAL A 290 -11.60 -10.63 25.29
N LEU A 291 -10.78 -9.62 25.57
CA LEU A 291 -10.95 -8.26 25.04
C LEU A 291 -10.92 -8.25 23.50
N GLY A 292 -9.93 -8.90 22.90
CA GLY A 292 -9.80 -8.96 21.43
C GLY A 292 -10.97 -9.67 20.78
N VAL A 293 -11.43 -10.80 21.32
CA VAL A 293 -12.61 -11.52 20.82
C VAL A 293 -13.88 -10.66 20.96
N ALA A 294 -14.05 -9.95 22.08
CA ALA A 294 -15.20 -9.07 22.30
C ALA A 294 -15.21 -7.86 21.35
N LEU A 295 -14.06 -7.23 21.12
CA LEU A 295 -13.94 -6.12 20.17
C LEU A 295 -14.17 -6.59 18.73
N LEU A 296 -13.62 -7.75 18.36
CA LEU A 296 -13.80 -8.31 17.02
C LEU A 296 -15.25 -8.74 16.76
N SER A 297 -15.91 -9.36 17.74
CA SER A 297 -17.32 -9.76 17.60
C SER A 297 -18.24 -8.54 17.50
N ALA A 298 -17.99 -7.50 18.29
CA ALA A 298 -18.73 -6.24 18.20
C ALA A 298 -18.50 -5.54 16.85
N THR A 299 -17.26 -5.53 16.35
CA THR A 299 -16.93 -4.94 15.03
C THR A 299 -17.60 -5.70 13.90
N LEU A 300 -17.58 -7.04 13.94
CA LEU A 300 -18.27 -7.89 12.98
C LEU A 300 -19.79 -7.65 13.01
N GLY A 301 -20.38 -7.62 14.21
CA GLY A 301 -21.81 -7.39 14.38
C GLY A 301 -22.26 -6.03 13.85
N LEU A 302 -21.50 -4.96 14.13
CA LEU A 302 -21.79 -3.61 13.62
C LEU A 302 -21.63 -3.53 12.10
N ASN A 303 -20.63 -4.21 11.52
CA ASN A 303 -20.46 -4.28 10.06
C ASN A 303 -21.64 -4.97 9.37
N ILE A 304 -22.07 -6.13 9.91
CA ILE A 304 -23.25 -6.84 9.38
C ILE A 304 -24.50 -5.95 9.51
N ALA A 305 -24.69 -5.30 10.66
CA ALA A 305 -25.82 -4.41 10.88
C ALA A 305 -25.78 -3.20 9.93
N ASN A 306 -24.61 -2.63 9.61
CA ASN A 306 -24.46 -1.55 8.64
C ASN A 306 -24.86 -2.00 7.23
N VAL A 307 -24.40 -3.18 6.80
CA VAL A 307 -24.78 -3.75 5.49
C VAL A 307 -26.28 -3.97 5.40
N VAL A 308 -26.89 -4.56 6.43
CA VAL A 308 -28.35 -4.80 6.47
C VAL A 308 -29.13 -3.49 6.48
N ALA A 309 -28.69 -2.49 7.26
CA ALA A 309 -29.34 -1.19 7.33
C ALA A 309 -29.32 -0.48 5.96
N ASN A 310 -28.19 -0.49 5.27
CA ASN A 310 -28.08 0.09 3.92
C ASN A 310 -28.93 -0.68 2.91
N ALA A 311 -28.91 -2.02 2.94
CA ALA A 311 -29.75 -2.83 2.05
C ALA A 311 -31.25 -2.56 2.25
N LEU A 312 -31.71 -2.41 3.50
CA LEU A 312 -33.09 -2.08 3.81
C LEU A 312 -33.45 -0.65 3.43
N TYR A 313 -32.54 0.31 3.64
CA TYR A 313 -32.73 1.70 3.21
C TYR A 313 -32.96 1.76 1.70
N GLN A 314 -32.11 1.10 0.92
CA GLN A 314 -32.22 1.07 -0.54
C GLN A 314 -33.50 0.36 -1.01
N LEU A 315 -33.88 -0.75 -0.37
CA LEU A 315 -35.14 -1.44 -0.68
C LEU A 315 -36.37 -0.55 -0.41
N ASN A 316 -36.35 0.21 0.68
CA ASN A 316 -37.44 1.11 1.03
C ASN A 316 -37.52 2.33 0.11
N ALA A 317 -36.38 2.84 -0.37
CA ALA A 317 -36.32 3.90 -1.38
C ALA A 317 -36.91 3.43 -2.73
N PHE A 318 -36.68 2.18 -3.10
CA PHE A 318 -37.28 1.58 -4.30
C PHE A 318 -38.80 1.37 -4.19
N ILE A 319 -39.32 1.08 -2.99
CA ILE A 319 -40.75 0.78 -2.76
C ILE A 319 -41.58 2.05 -2.48
N ASN A 320 -41.01 3.03 -1.78
CA ASN A 320 -41.70 4.26 -1.38
C ASN A 320 -41.01 5.46 -2.04
N ASP A 321 -41.64 6.03 -3.06
CA ASP A 321 -41.22 7.20 -3.84
C ASP A 321 -41.19 8.52 -3.03
N GLY A 322 -40.55 8.53 -1.86
CA GLY A 322 -40.55 9.70 -0.98
C GLY A 322 -40.16 9.49 0.47
N VAL A 323 -39.10 8.72 0.77
CA VAL A 323 -38.50 8.76 2.11
C VAL A 323 -37.21 9.57 2.07
N SER A 324 -37.29 10.77 2.64
CA SER A 324 -36.19 11.68 2.88
C SER A 324 -35.07 10.98 3.66
N GLY A 325 -33.97 10.67 2.97
CA GLY A 325 -32.68 10.37 3.58
C GLY A 325 -32.15 11.55 4.39
N ASN A 326 -31.11 11.28 5.17
CA ASN A 326 -30.41 12.30 5.94
C ASN A 326 -29.88 13.36 4.96
N LYS A 327 -30.47 14.56 4.97
CA LYS A 327 -30.19 15.61 3.95
C LYS A 327 -28.80 16.25 4.10
N ASP A 328 -28.09 15.91 5.17
CA ASP A 328 -26.79 16.48 5.50
C ASP A 328 -25.61 15.62 5.02
N ASP A 329 -25.85 14.41 4.51
CA ASP A 329 -24.78 13.47 4.13
C ASP A 329 -24.61 13.44 2.59
N THR A 330 -23.47 13.96 2.12
CA THR A 330 -23.10 14.06 0.70
C THR A 330 -22.12 12.95 0.28
N GLU A 331 -22.26 11.75 0.85
CA GLU A 331 -21.42 10.59 0.50
C GLU A 331 -22.07 9.80 -0.65
N ILE A 332 -21.32 9.64 -1.74
CA ILE A 332 -21.78 9.02 -2.99
C ILE A 332 -21.71 7.50 -2.91
N LEU A 333 -20.72 6.97 -2.17
CA LEU A 333 -20.66 5.55 -1.83
C LEU A 333 -21.32 5.37 -0.46
N PRO A 334 -22.31 4.47 -0.32
CA PRO A 334 -22.89 4.15 0.97
C PRO A 334 -21.86 3.38 1.81
N THR A 335 -21.06 4.12 2.58
CA THR A 335 -19.94 3.56 3.34
C THR A 335 -20.29 3.45 4.83
N TYR A 336 -19.52 4.08 5.71
CA TYR A 336 -19.76 4.11 7.15
C TYR A 336 -20.43 5.42 7.61
N GLY A 337 -20.46 6.48 6.80
CA GLY A 337 -21.05 7.77 7.17
C GLY A 337 -22.59 7.79 7.11
N VAL A 338 -23.18 7.02 6.18
CA VAL A 338 -24.63 7.06 5.89
C VAL A 338 -25.54 6.65 7.06
N SER A 339 -25.07 5.78 7.95
CA SER A 339 -25.88 5.28 9.07
C SER A 339 -25.18 5.45 10.41
N HIS A 340 -25.94 5.72 11.47
CA HIS A 340 -25.41 5.74 12.84
C HIS A 340 -24.73 4.41 13.22
N VAL A 341 -25.16 3.30 12.61
CA VAL A 341 -24.57 1.97 12.80
C VAL A 341 -23.21 1.89 12.11
N GLY A 342 -23.09 2.44 10.90
CA GLY A 342 -21.84 2.57 10.17
C GLY A 342 -20.82 3.43 10.93
N LEU A 343 -21.25 4.58 11.45
CA LEU A 343 -20.42 5.44 12.26
C LEU A 343 -19.91 4.70 13.50
N ALA A 344 -20.80 3.99 14.21
CA ALA A 344 -20.42 3.18 15.36
C ALA A 344 -19.40 2.10 14.98
N ALA A 345 -19.53 1.45 13.81
CA ALA A 345 -18.58 0.46 13.31
C ALA A 345 -17.19 1.09 13.08
N ALA A 346 -17.13 2.25 12.42
CA ALA A 346 -15.88 2.97 12.16
C ALA A 346 -15.20 3.44 13.45
N PHE A 347 -15.96 4.00 14.40
CA PHE A 347 -15.42 4.40 15.70
C PHE A 347 -14.95 3.22 16.54
N LEU A 348 -15.66 2.09 16.50
CA LEU A 348 -15.23 0.88 17.19
C LEU A 348 -13.93 0.33 16.58
N SER A 349 -13.81 0.36 15.25
CA SER A 349 -12.58 -0.01 14.55
C SER A 349 -11.42 0.90 14.98
N LEU A 350 -11.61 2.23 14.98
CA LEU A 350 -10.64 3.20 15.49
C LEU A 350 -10.25 2.92 16.94
N ALA A 351 -11.22 2.69 17.82
CA ALA A 351 -10.99 2.41 19.24
C ALA A 351 -10.20 1.11 19.42
N SER A 352 -10.52 0.06 18.65
CA SER A 352 -9.80 -1.22 18.68
C SER A 352 -8.34 -1.05 18.24
N ASN A 353 -8.11 -0.26 17.19
CA ASN A 353 -6.80 0.04 16.63
C ASN A 353 -5.95 0.88 17.60
N LEU A 354 -6.54 1.90 18.21
CA LEU A 354 -5.90 2.74 19.22
C LEU A 354 -5.56 1.93 20.48
N CYS A 355 -6.49 1.11 20.96
CA CYS A 355 -6.30 0.23 22.11
C CYS A 355 -5.15 -0.74 21.88
N ALA A 356 -5.16 -1.45 20.75
CA ALA A 356 -4.10 -2.40 20.38
C ALA A 356 -2.75 -1.71 20.25
N THR A 357 -2.68 -0.56 19.57
CA THR A 357 -1.44 0.20 19.39
C THR A 357 -0.89 0.71 20.73
N THR A 358 -1.76 1.20 21.62
CA THR A 358 -1.38 1.67 22.95
C THR A 358 -0.85 0.51 23.80
N LEU A 359 -1.52 -0.64 23.81
CA LEU A 359 -1.09 -1.81 24.58
C LEU A 359 0.22 -2.42 24.07
N VAL A 360 0.43 -2.43 22.75
CA VAL A 360 1.71 -2.81 22.15
C VAL A 360 2.78 -1.81 22.56
N GLY A 361 2.53 -0.49 22.44
CA GLY A 361 3.45 0.57 22.82
C GLY A 361 3.86 0.54 24.29
N ILE A 362 2.90 0.31 25.20
CA ILE A 362 3.17 0.13 26.63
C ILE A 362 4.11 -1.06 26.84
N ARG A 363 3.88 -2.18 26.14
CA ARG A 363 4.75 -3.37 26.25
C ARG A 363 6.17 -3.06 25.77
N VAL A 364 6.33 -2.32 24.67
CA VAL A 364 7.65 -1.87 24.19
C VAL A 364 8.35 -1.01 25.24
N TRP A 365 7.62 -0.06 25.84
CA TRP A 365 8.15 0.81 26.88
C TRP A 365 8.60 0.03 28.13
N LEU A 366 7.80 -0.94 28.56
CA LEU A 366 8.15 -1.82 29.68
C LEU A 366 9.39 -2.65 29.39
N TYR A 367 9.49 -3.24 28.20
CA TYR A 367 10.70 -3.98 27.78
C TYR A 367 11.93 -3.07 27.81
N ARG A 368 11.87 -1.87 27.19
CA ARG A 368 12.98 -0.91 27.23
C ARG A 368 13.38 -0.55 28.66
N LYS A 369 12.42 -0.34 29.56
CA LYS A 369 12.67 0.02 30.97
C LYS A 369 13.30 -1.12 31.77
N GLN A 370 12.89 -2.37 31.49
CA GLN A 370 13.42 -3.55 32.16
C GLN A 370 14.85 -3.88 31.69
N PHE A 371 15.09 -3.86 30.38
CA PHE A 371 16.42 -4.14 29.82
C PHE A 371 17.44 -3.00 30.01
N SER A 372 16.98 -1.75 30.13
CA SER A 372 17.88 -0.63 30.48
C SER A 372 18.54 -0.78 31.86
N LYS A 373 17.99 -1.63 32.74
CA LYS A 373 18.57 -1.87 34.07
C LYS A 373 19.66 -2.96 34.05
N ASP A 374 19.60 -3.88 33.10
CA ASP A 374 20.49 -5.05 33.05
C ASP A 374 21.64 -4.90 32.03
N LEU A 375 21.56 -3.96 31.07
CA LEU A 375 22.54 -3.82 29.99
C LEU A 375 23.43 -2.56 30.11
N ARG A 376 24.21 -2.49 31.20
CA ARG A 376 25.45 -1.69 31.22
C ARG A 376 26.61 -2.36 30.47
N PHE A 377 26.41 -3.59 29.96
CA PHE A 377 27.39 -4.39 29.22
C PHE A 377 26.71 -5.14 28.06
N GLY A 378 26.76 -4.61 26.83
CA GLY A 378 26.46 -5.38 25.61
C GLY A 378 25.58 -4.67 24.58
N ASN A 379 26.20 -4.23 23.49
CA ASN A 379 25.64 -3.39 22.41
C ASN A 379 24.66 -4.11 21.45
N HIS A 380 23.92 -5.13 21.88
CA HIS A 380 22.98 -5.87 21.02
C HIS A 380 21.54 -5.64 21.42
N ARG A 381 20.95 -4.57 20.86
CA ARG A 381 19.51 -4.36 20.79
C ARG A 381 18.85 -5.61 20.20
N THR A 382 17.95 -6.25 20.94
CA THR A 382 17.38 -7.55 20.52
C THR A 382 16.43 -7.35 19.33
N LEU A 383 16.39 -8.32 18.41
CA LEU A 383 15.52 -8.34 17.21
C LEU A 383 14.07 -7.93 17.54
N VAL A 384 13.58 -8.48 18.66
CA VAL A 384 12.23 -8.25 19.16
C VAL A 384 11.97 -6.77 19.43
N GLU A 385 12.95 -6.03 19.94
CA GLU A 385 12.80 -4.59 20.24
C GLU A 385 12.63 -3.76 18.96
N ARG A 386 13.48 -3.97 17.95
CA ARG A 386 13.38 -3.25 16.68
C ARG A 386 12.07 -3.57 15.95
N PHE A 387 11.66 -4.83 15.97
CA PHE A 387 10.40 -5.26 15.38
C PHE A 387 9.19 -4.62 16.07
N LEU A 388 9.19 -4.62 17.40
CA LEU A 388 8.14 -4.01 18.21
C LEU A 388 8.01 -2.50 17.95
N GLU A 389 9.12 -1.79 17.76
CA GLU A 389 9.12 -0.36 17.45
C GLU A 389 8.47 -0.05 16.10
N ILE A 390 8.90 -0.77 15.07
CA ILE A 390 8.31 -0.65 13.72
C ILE A 390 6.80 -0.96 13.76
N LEU A 391 6.39 -1.93 14.57
CA LEU A 391 4.99 -2.30 14.75
C LEU A 391 4.18 -1.18 15.43
N VAL A 392 4.77 -0.48 16.40
CA VAL A 392 4.15 0.69 17.04
C VAL A 392 4.06 1.84 16.05
N ASP A 393 5.15 2.17 15.36
CA ASP A 393 5.19 3.29 14.41
C ASP A 393 4.14 3.12 13.30
N SER A 394 4.07 1.92 12.71
CA SER A 394 3.04 1.62 11.69
C SER A 394 1.61 1.59 12.27
N GLY A 395 1.44 1.15 13.52
CA GLY A 395 0.15 1.20 14.21
C GLY A 395 -0.34 2.61 14.50
N VAL A 396 0.56 3.53 14.84
CA VAL A 396 0.26 4.96 15.05
C VAL A 396 -0.20 5.60 13.75
N VAL A 397 0.52 5.38 12.65
CA VAL A 397 0.13 5.90 11.32
C VAL A 397 -1.24 5.36 10.91
N TYR A 398 -1.49 4.07 11.07
CA TYR A 398 -2.79 3.47 10.75
C TYR A 398 -3.93 4.02 11.61
N THR A 399 -3.68 4.23 12.91
CA THR A 399 -4.66 4.84 13.83
C THR A 399 -4.95 6.29 13.46
N ALA A 400 -3.93 7.06 13.02
CA ALA A 400 -4.11 8.43 12.56
C ALA A 400 -4.94 8.50 11.26
N ILE A 401 -4.76 7.55 10.35
CA ILE A 401 -5.59 7.41 9.13
C ILE A 401 -7.05 7.15 9.50
N TRP A 402 -7.32 6.19 10.39
CA TRP A 402 -8.69 5.95 10.87
C TRP A 402 -9.30 7.16 11.58
N LEU A 403 -8.50 7.91 12.33
CA LEU A 403 -8.96 9.13 12.98
C LEU A 403 -9.34 10.19 11.95
N LEU A 404 -8.51 10.39 10.92
CA LEU A 404 -8.82 11.31 9.81
C LEU A 404 -10.11 10.90 9.10
N TYR A 405 -10.29 9.60 8.89
CA TYR A 405 -11.51 9.03 8.31
C TYR A 405 -12.75 9.26 9.19
N CYS A 406 -12.65 9.09 10.51
CA CYS A 406 -13.75 9.46 11.41
C CYS A 406 -14.05 10.96 11.41
N ILE A 407 -13.03 11.82 11.25
CA ILE A 407 -13.20 13.28 11.20
C ILE A 407 -13.94 13.70 9.93
N SER A 408 -13.72 13.03 8.78
CA SER A 408 -14.38 13.39 7.52
C SER A 408 -15.90 13.25 7.57
N PHE A 409 -16.44 12.40 8.45
CA PHE A 409 -17.89 12.27 8.64
C PHE A 409 -18.56 13.50 9.25
N PHE A 410 -17.85 14.29 10.07
CA PHE A 410 -18.43 15.44 10.77
C PHE A 410 -18.05 16.78 10.14
N ARG A 411 -17.00 16.79 9.32
CA ARG A 411 -16.47 18.00 8.71
C ARG A 411 -16.13 17.68 7.25
N PRO A 412 -16.79 18.33 6.28
CA PRO A 412 -16.33 18.27 4.90
C PRO A 412 -14.94 18.93 4.84
N ILE A 413 -13.90 18.10 4.70
CA ILE A 413 -12.49 18.54 4.75
C ILE A 413 -12.19 19.41 3.52
N THR A 414 -12.58 18.93 2.35
CA THR A 414 -12.56 19.66 1.09
C THR A 414 -13.70 19.12 0.20
N SER A 415 -14.39 20.02 -0.49
CA SER A 415 -15.33 19.68 -1.57
C SER A 415 -14.86 20.33 -2.86
N TYR A 416 -14.95 19.59 -3.95
CA TYR A 416 -14.61 20.05 -5.28
C TYR A 416 -15.83 19.81 -6.19
N ASN A 417 -16.32 20.88 -6.82
CA ASN A 417 -17.38 20.77 -7.82
C ASN A 417 -16.76 20.34 -9.14
N ILE A 418 -17.27 19.26 -9.74
CA ILE A 418 -16.76 18.76 -11.03
C ILE A 418 -17.06 19.79 -12.13
N PHE A 419 -18.26 20.38 -12.09
CA PHE A 419 -18.68 21.46 -12.98
C PHE A 419 -18.52 22.83 -12.31
N SER A 420 -18.47 23.88 -13.14
CA SER A 420 -18.21 25.26 -12.70
C SER A 420 -19.14 25.68 -11.55
N PRO A 421 -18.64 26.41 -10.53
CA PRO A 421 -19.45 26.81 -9.37
C PRO A 421 -20.52 27.82 -9.77
N GLY A 422 -21.77 27.35 -9.87
CA GLY A 422 -22.95 28.21 -9.87
C GLY A 422 -23.38 28.59 -8.44
N PRO A 423 -24.23 29.62 -8.27
CA PRO A 423 -24.71 30.05 -6.96
C PRO A 423 -25.64 29.03 -6.26
N THR A 424 -26.14 28.03 -6.98
CA THR A 424 -27.13 27.06 -6.50
C THR A 424 -26.79 25.59 -6.80
N SER A 425 -25.82 25.32 -7.68
CA SER A 425 -25.49 23.96 -8.13
C SER A 425 -24.60 23.23 -7.12
N THR A 426 -25.16 22.20 -6.50
CA THR A 426 -24.50 21.35 -5.47
C THR A 426 -24.11 19.97 -6.04
N TYR A 427 -24.27 19.77 -7.34
CA TYR A 427 -24.18 18.47 -7.99
C TYR A 427 -23.54 18.59 -9.39
N PRO A 428 -22.64 17.67 -9.80
CA PRO A 428 -21.99 16.62 -9.03
C PRO A 428 -20.76 17.15 -8.28
N THR A 429 -20.74 16.93 -6.96
CA THR A 429 -19.63 17.26 -6.05
C THR A 429 -18.78 16.03 -5.77
N VAL A 430 -17.47 16.20 -5.62
CA VAL A 430 -16.58 15.17 -5.05
C VAL A 430 -16.03 15.67 -3.74
N THR A 431 -16.26 14.90 -2.68
CA THR A 431 -15.82 15.24 -1.32
C THR A 431 -14.52 14.51 -0.99
N ALA A 432 -13.74 15.05 -0.06
CA ALA A 432 -12.59 14.35 0.53
C ALA A 432 -12.98 12.99 1.12
N ALA A 433 -14.22 12.86 1.62
CA ALA A 433 -14.76 11.61 2.13
C ALA A 433 -14.79 10.53 1.03
N ALA A 434 -15.23 10.86 -0.19
CA ALA A 434 -15.22 9.91 -1.31
C ALA A 434 -13.82 9.39 -1.66
N TYR A 435 -12.80 10.26 -1.62
CA TYR A 435 -11.41 9.85 -1.78
C TYR A 435 -10.94 8.93 -0.65
N LEU A 436 -11.35 9.24 0.60
CA LEU A 436 -11.00 8.42 1.75
C LEU A 436 -11.70 7.06 1.71
N ASP A 437 -12.97 6.98 1.32
CA ASP A 437 -13.73 5.73 1.18
C ASP A 437 -13.02 4.76 0.22
N ALA A 438 -12.70 5.27 -0.99
CA ALA A 438 -11.97 4.49 -1.99
C ALA A 438 -10.56 4.11 -1.50
N ALA A 439 -9.87 5.00 -0.79
CA ALA A 439 -8.56 4.74 -0.25
C ALA A 439 -8.58 3.70 0.89
N MET A 440 -9.61 3.70 1.74
CA MET A 440 -9.71 2.82 2.91
C MET A 440 -9.74 1.34 2.52
N ALA A 441 -10.37 1.00 1.40
CA ALA A 441 -10.37 -0.37 0.87
C ALA A 441 -8.95 -0.89 0.62
N GLN A 442 -8.05 -0.04 0.12
CA GLN A 442 -6.65 -0.40 -0.15
C GLN A 442 -5.78 -0.24 1.11
N LEU A 443 -6.00 0.80 1.93
CA LEU A 443 -5.21 1.04 3.15
C LEU A 443 -5.35 -0.08 4.18
N THR A 444 -6.55 -0.63 4.32
CA THR A 444 -6.84 -1.77 5.21
C THR A 444 -6.07 -3.03 4.80
N SER A 445 -5.71 -3.21 3.52
CA SER A 445 -4.87 -4.33 3.05
C SER A 445 -3.37 -4.00 3.00
N ILE A 446 -3.01 -2.75 2.72
CA ILE A 446 -1.62 -2.27 2.73
C ILE A 446 -1.00 -2.42 4.13
N TYR A 447 -1.73 -2.04 5.18
CA TYR A 447 -1.19 -2.06 6.54
C TYR A 447 -0.67 -3.46 6.94
N PRO A 448 -1.45 -4.55 6.84
CA PRO A 448 -0.94 -5.90 7.10
C PRO A 448 0.19 -6.33 6.16
N LEU A 449 0.12 -5.98 4.88
CA LEU A 449 1.19 -6.32 3.91
C LEU A 449 2.53 -5.67 4.28
N ILE A 450 2.51 -4.42 4.75
CA ILE A 450 3.69 -3.74 5.28
C ILE A 450 4.23 -4.49 6.50
N VAL A 451 3.37 -4.83 7.47
CA VAL A 451 3.78 -5.58 8.67
C VAL A 451 4.43 -6.91 8.28
N PHE A 452 3.82 -7.69 7.38
CA PHE A 452 4.38 -8.97 6.93
C PHE A 452 5.68 -8.80 6.13
N THR A 453 5.76 -7.78 5.30
CA THR A 453 6.98 -7.45 4.54
C THR A 453 8.13 -7.09 5.47
N LEU A 454 7.88 -6.26 6.48
CA LEU A 454 8.89 -5.83 7.46
C LEU A 454 9.37 -7.02 8.30
N VAL A 455 8.46 -7.91 8.74
CA VAL A 455 8.82 -9.18 9.41
C VAL A 455 9.70 -10.05 8.52
N ALA A 456 9.38 -10.14 7.23
CA ALA A 456 10.13 -10.96 6.29
C ALA A 456 11.53 -10.37 6.01
N LEU A 457 11.63 -9.05 5.87
CA LEU A 457 12.89 -8.34 5.69
C LEU A 457 13.78 -8.52 6.92
N ASP A 458 13.27 -8.29 8.12
CA ASP A 458 14.03 -8.41 9.36
C ASP A 458 14.67 -9.79 9.54
N LYS A 459 13.91 -10.87 9.30
CA LYS A 459 14.43 -12.25 9.32
C LYS A 459 15.61 -12.46 8.37
N VAL A 460 15.58 -11.86 7.18
CA VAL A 460 16.67 -11.96 6.20
C VAL A 460 17.93 -11.26 6.71
N HIS A 461 17.81 -10.08 7.32
CA HIS A 461 18.95 -9.35 7.88
C HIS A 461 19.65 -10.16 8.97
N HIS A 462 18.89 -10.75 9.88
CA HIS A 462 19.46 -11.52 10.99
C HIS A 462 20.10 -12.84 10.57
N SER A 463 19.47 -13.58 9.65
CA SER A 463 20.08 -14.82 9.12
C SER A 463 21.46 -14.58 8.50
N ARG A 464 21.70 -13.38 7.95
CA ARG A 464 22.99 -12.99 7.39
C ARG A 464 24.00 -12.53 8.42
N GLY A 465 23.58 -11.72 9.41
CA GLY A 465 24.47 -11.24 10.47
C GLY A 465 25.09 -12.39 11.29
N SER A 466 24.30 -13.44 11.55
CA SER A 466 24.80 -14.66 12.21
C SER A 466 25.81 -15.43 11.36
N GLN A 467 25.71 -15.36 10.03
CA GLN A 467 26.59 -16.09 9.11
C GLN A 467 27.95 -15.40 8.94
N THR A 468 27.97 -14.06 8.96
CA THR A 468 29.21 -13.28 8.95
C THR A 468 30.03 -13.45 10.23
N LEU A 469 29.37 -13.47 11.40
CA LEU A 469 30.06 -13.63 12.69
C LEU A 469 30.63 -15.05 12.89
N HIS A 470 30.01 -16.07 12.27
CA HIS A 470 30.51 -17.44 12.29
C HIS A 470 31.73 -17.65 11.37
N ASN A 471 31.83 -16.91 10.27
CA ASN A 471 32.98 -17.01 9.36
C ASN A 471 34.24 -16.31 9.90
N ASP A 472 34.10 -15.32 10.78
CA ASP A 472 35.25 -14.63 11.40
C ASP A 472 35.85 -15.40 12.60
N THR A 473 35.19 -16.46 13.07
CA THR A 473 35.60 -17.23 14.27
C THR A 473 36.26 -18.56 13.97
N TRP A 474 36.53 -18.90 12.69
CA TRP A 474 37.40 -20.05 12.39
C TRP A 474 38.87 -19.58 12.34
N PRO A 475 39.72 -19.92 13.33
CA PRO A 475 41.14 -19.70 13.20
C PRO A 475 41.61 -20.58 12.03
N LYS A 476 42.34 -19.98 11.11
CA LYS A 476 43.06 -20.69 10.05
C LYS A 476 44.24 -21.44 10.67
N GLU A 477 43.94 -22.39 11.55
CA GLU A 477 44.91 -23.30 12.14
C GLU A 477 44.98 -24.54 11.25
N ARG A 478 45.76 -24.40 10.16
CA ARG A 478 46.41 -25.55 9.54
C ARG A 478 47.73 -25.07 8.97
N GLY A 479 48.80 -25.45 9.68
CA GLY A 479 50.14 -24.98 9.44
C GLY A 479 50.77 -25.50 8.17
N THR A 480 51.84 -24.82 7.79
CA THR A 480 53.06 -25.47 7.34
C THR A 480 54.19 -24.62 7.89
N GLY A 481 54.77 -25.05 9.01
CA GLY A 481 56.05 -24.53 9.44
C GLY A 481 57.07 -24.91 8.37
N VAL A 482 57.39 -23.96 7.51
CA VAL A 482 58.61 -24.04 6.69
C VAL A 482 59.75 -23.78 7.65
N THR A 483 60.33 -24.86 8.18
CA THR A 483 61.66 -24.81 8.79
C THR A 483 62.61 -24.49 7.65
N VAL A 484 63.05 -23.24 7.55
CA VAL A 484 64.16 -22.85 6.69
C VAL A 484 65.41 -23.41 7.35
N THR A 485 65.83 -24.61 6.94
CA THR A 485 67.17 -25.10 7.19
C THR A 485 68.11 -24.28 6.30
N LEU A 486 68.81 -23.32 6.91
CA LEU A 486 69.98 -22.67 6.33
C LEU A 486 71.10 -23.72 6.29
N GLU A 487 71.21 -24.41 5.17
CA GLU A 487 72.35 -25.26 4.85
C GLU A 487 73.51 -24.34 4.45
N ILE A 488 74.40 -24.06 5.42
CA ILE A 488 75.68 -23.39 5.15
C ILE A 488 76.63 -24.47 4.68
N ASP A 489 76.89 -24.48 3.38
CA ASP A 489 77.90 -25.31 2.73
C ASP A 489 79.29 -24.79 3.16
N VAL A 490 79.88 -25.43 4.18
CA VAL A 490 81.28 -25.19 4.57
C VAL A 490 82.14 -26.28 3.96
N GLU A 491 82.88 -25.85 2.96
CA GLU A 491 83.84 -26.63 2.20
C GLU A 491 84.92 -27.25 3.11
N ARG A 492 85.16 -28.52 2.82
CA ARG A 492 86.08 -29.46 3.43
C ARG A 492 87.55 -29.01 3.28
N SER A 493 88.32 -29.01 4.38
CA SER A 493 89.78 -29.20 4.32
C SER A 493 90.39 -29.71 5.65
N THR A 494 90.87 -30.95 5.56
CA THR A 494 92.11 -31.51 6.14
C THR A 494 92.41 -31.55 7.65
N ALA A 495 92.58 -32.80 8.09
CA ALA A 495 93.69 -33.35 8.88
C ALA A 495 93.58 -33.48 10.43
N PRO A 496 94.27 -34.50 11.00
CA PRO A 496 93.86 -35.19 12.21
C PRO A 496 94.78 -34.90 13.41
N ASN A 497 94.27 -34.96 14.64
CA ASN A 497 95.02 -35.50 15.77
C ASN A 497 94.21 -35.63 17.06
N GLY A 498 94.39 -36.78 17.71
CA GLY A 498 94.74 -36.88 19.13
C GLY A 498 93.65 -36.64 20.19
N GLY A 499 93.44 -37.67 21.02
CA GLY A 499 93.42 -37.45 22.47
C GLY A 499 92.09 -37.67 23.20
N GLN A 500 92.01 -38.84 23.83
CA GLN A 500 91.81 -39.01 25.28
C GLN A 500 90.48 -38.59 25.97
N THR A 501 89.84 -39.63 26.52
CA THR A 501 89.27 -39.77 27.88
C THR A 501 88.25 -38.75 28.40
N ALA A 502 87.10 -39.24 28.88
CA ALA A 502 86.80 -39.41 30.32
C ALA A 502 85.27 -39.44 30.59
N SER A 503 84.80 -40.48 31.32
CA SER A 503 83.86 -40.48 32.47
C SER A 503 82.77 -39.40 32.61
N TYR A 504 81.55 -39.60 33.12
CA TYR A 504 80.86 -40.63 33.94
C TYR A 504 79.36 -40.19 34.04
N PRO A 505 78.45 -40.86 34.79
CA PRO A 505 77.03 -40.97 34.48
C PRO A 505 76.14 -40.19 35.49
N MET A 506 74.90 -40.67 35.67
CA MET A 506 74.02 -40.51 36.84
C MET A 506 72.84 -39.53 36.62
N VAL A 507 71.60 -40.03 36.66
CA VAL A 507 70.76 -40.08 37.88
C VAL A 507 69.38 -40.67 37.53
N VAL A 508 68.94 -41.56 38.41
CA VAL A 508 67.70 -42.34 38.48
C VAL A 508 66.68 -41.52 39.33
N PHE A 509 65.35 -41.51 39.13
CA PHE A 509 64.32 -42.48 39.56
C PHE A 509 62.92 -41.80 39.49
N PRO A 510 61.79 -42.52 39.69
CA PRO A 510 60.47 -42.23 39.15
C PRO A 510 59.50 -41.84 40.27
N GLY A 511 58.30 -41.41 39.91
CA GLY A 511 57.22 -41.14 40.87
C GLY A 511 55.89 -41.63 40.32
N THR A 512 55.53 -42.84 40.72
CA THR A 512 54.16 -43.38 40.76
C THR A 512 53.40 -42.73 41.91
N ASP A 513 52.12 -42.36 41.72
CA ASP A 513 51.09 -42.92 42.62
C ASP A 513 49.68 -42.82 42.04
N ASP A 514 48.96 -43.93 42.22
CA ASP A 514 47.57 -44.19 41.87
C ASP A 514 46.64 -43.89 43.08
N ARG A 515 45.38 -43.54 42.75
CA ARG A 515 44.11 -43.98 43.37
C ARG A 515 43.13 -42.88 43.84
N PRO A 516 41.85 -42.99 43.43
CA PRO A 516 40.65 -42.43 44.10
C PRO A 516 39.92 -43.58 44.86
N PRO A 517 38.60 -43.51 45.20
CA PRO A 517 37.69 -42.43 45.61
C PRO A 517 37.03 -42.71 47.00
N THR A 518 36.24 -41.79 47.54
CA THR A 518 35.23 -42.13 48.57
C THR A 518 33.90 -41.39 48.37
N MET A 519 32.84 -42.19 48.56
CA MET A 519 31.41 -41.88 48.57
C MET A 519 30.95 -41.37 49.95
N ASP A 520 29.71 -40.87 49.94
CA ASP A 520 28.76 -40.65 51.05
C ASP A 520 28.86 -39.34 51.86
N ASP A 521 27.86 -38.46 51.69
CA ASP A 521 26.89 -38.24 52.76
C ASP A 521 25.59 -37.54 52.31
N MET A 522 24.48 -38.26 52.53
CA MET A 522 23.27 -37.90 53.29
C MET A 522 22.38 -36.67 52.96
N LYS A 523 21.19 -36.99 52.43
CA LYS A 523 19.80 -36.65 52.88
C LYS A 523 19.49 -35.23 53.42
N HIS A 524 18.46 -34.56 52.87
CA HIS A 524 17.10 -34.43 53.48
C HIS A 524 16.17 -33.36 52.81
N PHE A 525 14.85 -33.53 53.04
CA PHE A 525 13.67 -32.63 52.87
C PHE A 525 13.02 -32.55 51.46
N VAL A 526 11.94 -33.31 51.16
CA VAL A 526 10.51 -33.24 51.61
C VAL A 526 9.66 -32.22 50.85
N SER A 527 8.77 -32.80 50.02
CA SER A 527 7.41 -32.42 49.60
C SER A 527 6.75 -31.18 50.21
N ARG A 528 6.14 -30.35 49.34
CA ARG A 528 4.71 -29.99 49.42
C ARG A 528 4.17 -29.45 48.09
N LYS A 529 3.12 -30.11 47.61
CA LYS A 529 2.04 -29.61 46.74
C LYS A 529 0.93 -29.00 47.65
N PRO A 530 -0.19 -28.43 47.14
CA PRO A 530 -0.67 -28.37 45.75
C PRO A 530 -0.68 -26.99 45.11
#